data_AF-A0A955UYZ4-F1
#
_entry.id   AF-A0A955UYZ4-F1
#
_cell.length_a   1.000
_cell.length_b   1.000
_cell.length_c   1.000
_cell.angle_alpha   90.00
_cell.angle_beta   90.00
_cell.angle_gamma   90.00
#
_symmetry.space_group_name_H-M   'P 1'
#
loop_
_entity.id
_entity.type
_entity.pdbx_description
1 polymer ?
#
loop_
_entity_poly.entity_id
_entity_poly.type
_entity_poly.pdbx_seq_one_letter_code
_entity_poly.pdbx_strand_id
1 'polypeptide(L)'
;MRRALVLGGGGPIGIAWETGLVGGLRSEGVDLCRADVVVGTSAGSVVGARVAAGHDLAADPLGGGRLGMPRPTGGFDRDRMREIFAIWNEATSPEAMDGARRRRIGA
;
A
#
# COMPACT_ATOMS: atom_id res chain seq x y z
N MET A 1 0.31 11.17 -22.99
CA MET A 1 0.33 11.58 -21.56
C MET A 1 0.48 10.33 -20.71
N ARG A 2 1.52 10.25 -19.88
CA ARG A 2 1.72 9.14 -18.93
C ARG A 2 1.04 9.48 -17.60
N ARG A 3 0.32 8.53 -17.00
CA ARG A 3 -0.50 8.72 -15.79
C ARG A 3 -0.01 7.79 -14.68
N ALA A 4 0.12 8.31 -13.47
CA ALA A 4 0.48 7.53 -12.29
C ALA A 4 -0.69 7.50 -11.29
N LEU A 5 -0.91 6.34 -10.67
CA LEU A 5 -1.79 6.16 -9.53
C LEU A 5 -0.94 6.05 -8.26
N VAL A 6 -1.18 6.92 -7.28
CA VAL A 6 -0.45 6.94 -6.01
C VAL A 6 -1.45 6.72 -4.88
N LEU A 7 -1.22 5.67 -4.08
CA LEU A 7 -2.10 5.23 -3.00
C LEU A 7 -1.36 5.25 -1.66
N GLY A 8 -2.04 5.74 -0.62
CA GLY A 8 -1.44 6.08 0.66
C GLY A 8 -1.49 4.94 1.68
N GLY A 9 -0.87 5.17 2.83
CA GLY A 9 -1.09 4.32 4.00
C GLY A 9 -2.45 4.61 4.66
N GLY A 10 -2.97 3.65 5.42
CA GLY A 10 -4.24 3.81 6.13
C GLY A 10 -4.75 2.56 6.87
N GLY A 11 -3.96 1.47 6.87
CA GLY A 11 -4.36 0.21 7.47
C GLY A 11 -5.63 -0.38 6.85
N PRO A 12 -6.37 -1.23 7.59
CA PRO A 12 -7.58 -1.87 7.08
C PRO A 12 -8.67 -0.89 6.63
N ILE A 13 -8.80 0.25 7.30
CA ILE A 13 -9.76 1.30 6.91
C ILE A 13 -9.35 1.94 5.59
N GLY A 14 -8.05 2.24 5.41
CA GLY A 14 -7.50 2.72 4.15
C GLY A 14 -7.77 1.77 2.99
N ILE A 15 -7.56 0.46 3.18
CA ILE A 15 -7.85 -0.56 2.16
C ILE A 15 -9.33 -0.51 1.74
N ALA A 16 -10.25 -0.46 2.71
CA ALA A 16 -11.67 -0.40 2.42
C ALA A 16 -12.07 0.87 1.66
N TRP A 17 -11.53 2.03 2.09
CA TRP A 17 -11.79 3.32 1.45
C TRP A 17 -11.25 3.38 0.02
N GLU A 18 -9.98 3.02 -0.19
CA GLU A 18 -9.35 3.04 -1.52
C GLU A 18 -10.02 2.04 -2.47
N THR A 19 -10.40 0.86 -1.99
CA THR A 19 -11.14 -0.14 -2.78
C THR A 19 -12.48 0.42 -3.27
N GLY A 20 -13.25 1.03 -2.36
CA GLY A 20 -14.52 1.67 -2.70
C GLY A 20 -14.35 2.83 -3.67
N LEU A 21 -13.32 3.66 -3.48
CA LEU A 21 -13.00 4.76 -4.39
C LEU A 21 -12.68 4.25 -5.80
N VAL A 22 -11.83 3.23 -5.94
CA VAL A 22 -11.50 2.65 -7.25
C VAL A 22 -12.73 2.03 -7.91
N GLY A 23 -13.52 1.27 -7.16
CA GLY A 23 -14.76 0.66 -7.65
C GLY A 23 -15.78 1.70 -8.13
N GLY A 24 -16.01 2.75 -7.33
CA GLY A 24 -16.94 3.83 -7.68
C GLY A 24 -16.47 4.69 -8.85
N LEU A 25 -15.16 5.00 -8.93
CA LEU A 25 -14.63 5.69 -10.10
C LEU A 25 -14.80 4.87 -11.38
N ARG A 26 -14.59 3.56 -11.30
CA ARG A 26 -14.80 2.65 -12.43
C ARG A 26 -16.27 2.59 -12.86
N SER A 27 -17.24 2.61 -11.92
CA SER A 27 -18.66 2.65 -12.27
C SER A 27 -19.07 3.94 -12.99
N GLU A 28 -18.39 5.05 -12.69
CA GLU A 28 -18.56 6.34 -13.38
C GLU A 28 -17.70 6.46 -14.66
N GLY A 29 -17.10 5.37 -15.13
CA GLY A 29 -16.32 5.33 -16.38
C GLY A 29 -14.85 5.74 -16.26
N VAL A 30 -14.34 5.97 -15.04
CA VAL A 30 -12.93 6.30 -14.77
C VAL A 30 -12.17 5.03 -14.37
N ASP A 31 -11.50 4.40 -15.35
CA ASP A 31 -10.72 3.19 -15.10
C ASP A 31 -9.28 3.49 -14.64
N LEU A 32 -9.06 3.44 -13.32
CA LEU A 32 -7.74 3.61 -12.72
C LEU A 32 -6.76 2.46 -13.00
N CYS A 33 -7.23 1.30 -13.49
CA CYS A 33 -6.36 0.20 -13.92
C CYS A 33 -5.53 0.57 -15.17
N ARG A 34 -5.89 1.66 -15.86
CA ARG A 34 -5.18 2.18 -17.03
C ARG A 34 -4.02 3.13 -16.69
N ALA A 35 -3.61 3.19 -15.42
CA ALA A 35 -2.43 3.93 -15.01
C ALA A 35 -1.16 3.23 -15.53
N ASP A 36 -0.20 4.02 -16.02
CA ASP A 36 1.08 3.52 -16.54
C ASP A 36 2.09 3.20 -15.42
N VAL A 37 1.82 3.68 -14.21
CA VAL A 37 2.61 3.47 -12.99
C VAL A 37 1.66 3.41 -11.80
N VAL A 38 1.85 2.44 -10.92
CA VAL A 38 1.14 2.34 -9.64
C VAL A 38 2.16 2.36 -8.51
N VAL A 39 1.99 3.27 -7.56
CA VAL A 39 2.82 3.38 -6.35
C VAL A 39 1.90 3.29 -5.14
N GLY A 40 2.24 2.44 -4.19
CA GLY A 40 1.41 2.21 -3.01
C GLY A 40 2.23 1.91 -1.76
N THR A 41 1.79 2.44 -0.63
CA THR A 41 2.42 2.19 0.68
C THR A 41 1.40 1.64 1.67
N SER A 42 1.70 0.53 2.36
CA SER A 42 0.83 -0.06 3.39
C SER A 42 -0.56 -0.46 2.85
N ALA A 43 -1.61 0.33 3.08
CA ALA A 43 -2.92 0.09 2.49
C ALA A 43 -2.86 0.18 0.96
N GLY A 44 -2.24 1.25 0.46
CA GLY A 44 -2.05 1.48 -0.96
C GLY A 44 -1.21 0.43 -1.66
N SER A 45 -0.29 -0.26 -0.97
CA SER A 45 0.43 -1.39 -1.60
C SER A 45 -0.50 -2.58 -1.85
N VAL A 46 -1.47 -2.83 -0.95
CA VAL A 46 -2.46 -3.89 -1.13
C VAL A 46 -3.42 -3.55 -2.27
N VAL A 47 -4.00 -2.35 -2.25
CA VAL A 47 -4.96 -1.93 -3.28
C VAL A 47 -4.26 -1.73 -4.63
N GLY A 48 -3.09 -1.09 -4.64
CA GLY A 48 -2.29 -0.85 -5.83
C GLY A 48 -1.84 -2.14 -6.53
N ALA A 49 -1.46 -3.16 -5.78
CA ALA A 49 -1.14 -4.47 -6.36
C ALA A 49 -2.35 -5.08 -7.08
N ARG A 50 -3.56 -4.91 -6.53
CA ARG A 50 -4.78 -5.45 -7.13
C ARG A 50 -5.21 -4.69 -8.38
N VAL A 51 -5.06 -3.36 -8.37
CA VAL A 51 -5.25 -2.52 -9.56
C VAL A 51 -4.26 -2.92 -10.66
N ALA A 52 -2.99 -3.10 -10.33
CA ALA A 52 -1.97 -3.52 -11.29
C ALA A 52 -2.20 -4.93 -11.85
N ALA A 53 -2.79 -5.84 -11.06
CA ALA A 53 -3.22 -7.16 -11.49
C ALA A 53 -4.54 -7.17 -12.30
N GLY A 54 -5.18 -6.00 -12.48
CA GLY A 54 -6.43 -5.87 -13.23
C GLY A 54 -7.65 -6.47 -12.54
N HIS A 55 -7.64 -6.60 -11.20
CA HIS A 55 -8.78 -7.11 -10.46
C HIS A 55 -9.96 -6.12 -10.50
N ASP A 56 -11.17 -6.66 -10.66
CA ASP A 56 -12.38 -5.90 -10.46
C ASP A 56 -12.67 -5.75 -8.96
N LEU A 57 -12.23 -4.62 -8.41
CA LEU A 57 -12.40 -4.28 -7.00
C LEU A 57 -13.86 -4.01 -6.61
N ALA A 58 -14.76 -3.76 -7.57
CA ALA A 58 -16.19 -3.63 -7.28
C ALA A 58 -16.84 -5.01 -7.14
N ALA A 59 -16.45 -5.97 -7.99
CA ALA A 59 -16.96 -7.34 -7.94
C ALA A 59 -16.38 -8.14 -6.77
N ASP A 60 -15.11 -7.92 -6.45
CA ASP A 60 -14.43 -8.56 -5.32
C ASP A 60 -13.70 -7.48 -4.50
N PRO A 61 -14.36 -6.80 -3.56
CA PRO A 61 -13.70 -5.74 -2.79
C PRO A 61 -12.66 -6.26 -1.80
N LEU A 62 -12.70 -7.53 -1.39
CA LEU A 62 -11.85 -8.05 -0.30
C LEU A 62 -10.87 -9.15 -0.71
N GLY A 63 -10.88 -9.62 -1.95
CA GLY A 63 -9.87 -10.54 -2.48
C GLY A 63 -10.20 -12.02 -2.26
N GLY A 64 -11.48 -12.42 -2.26
CA GLY A 64 -11.93 -13.81 -2.16
C GLY A 64 -11.65 -14.53 -0.83
N GLY A 65 -10.77 -13.99 0.01
CA GLY A 65 -10.53 -14.41 1.38
C GLY A 65 -10.56 -13.19 2.27
N ARG A 66 -11.10 -13.32 3.49
CA ARG A 66 -10.68 -12.43 4.58
C ARG A 66 -9.16 -12.36 4.47
N LEU A 67 -8.58 -11.18 4.22
CA LEU A 67 -7.13 -10.97 4.34
C LEU A 67 -6.73 -11.75 5.59
N GLY A 68 -6.03 -12.86 5.41
CA GLY A 68 -5.84 -13.89 6.43
C GLY A 68 -4.90 -13.41 7.53
N MET A 69 -4.91 -12.11 7.83
CA MET A 69 -4.26 -11.52 8.97
C MET A 69 -4.98 -12.07 10.19
N PRO A 70 -4.33 -12.99 10.95
CA PRO A 70 -4.85 -13.34 12.26
C PRO A 70 -5.08 -12.03 13.02
N ARG A 71 -6.21 -11.94 13.73
CA ARG A 71 -6.40 -10.83 14.66
C ARG A 71 -5.19 -10.85 15.60
N PRO A 72 -4.42 -9.75 15.69
CA PRO A 72 -3.33 -9.69 16.64
C PRO A 72 -3.90 -9.99 18.03
N THR A 73 -3.45 -11.09 18.63
CA THR A 73 -3.87 -11.49 19.98
C THR A 73 -3.04 -10.77 21.05
N GLY A 74 -1.91 -10.18 20.66
CA GLY A 74 -1.12 -9.28 21.48
C GLY A 74 -1.59 -7.83 21.37
N GLY A 75 -1.51 -7.09 22.48
CA GLY A 75 -1.68 -5.64 22.47
C GLY A 75 -0.60 -4.95 21.63
N PHE A 76 -0.91 -3.76 21.13
CA PHE A 76 0.06 -2.94 20.41
C PHE A 76 1.06 -2.33 21.40
N ASP A 77 2.26 -2.90 21.50
CA ASP A 77 3.34 -2.36 22.33
C ASP A 77 3.93 -1.11 21.67
N ARG A 78 3.56 0.05 22.19
CA ARG A 78 3.97 1.35 21.68
C ARG A 78 5.46 1.60 21.88
N ASP A 79 6.05 1.09 22.94
CA ASP A 79 7.46 1.32 23.27
C ASP A 79 8.33 0.46 22.35
N ARG A 80 7.96 -0.80 22.16
CA ARG A 80 8.59 -1.69 21.18
C ARG A 80 8.48 -1.14 19.75
N MET A 81 7.33 -0.60 19.36
CA MET A 81 7.14 0.01 18.04
C MET A 81 8.03 1.25 17.87
N ARG A 82 8.14 2.11 18.89
CA ARG A 82 9.05 3.26 18.86
C ARG A 82 10.51 2.83 18.71
N GLU A 83 10.92 1.79 19.43
CA GLU A 83 12.27 1.23 19.33
C GLU A 83 12.55 0.72 17.91
N ILE A 84 11.63 -0.07 17.34
CA ILE A 84 11.75 -0.56 15.96
C ILE A 84 11.83 0.60 14.96
N PHE A 85 10.97 1.62 15.10
CA PHE A 85 11.01 2.78 14.22
C PHE A 85 12.30 3.60 14.38
N ALA A 86 12.86 3.69 15.59
CA ALA A 86 14.13 4.37 15.82
C ALA A 86 15.29 3.64 15.12
N ILE A 87 15.37 2.31 15.28
CA ILE A 87 16.35 1.46 14.58
C ILE A 87 16.19 1.60 13.06
N TRP A 88 14.96 1.59 12.56
CA TRP A 88 14.70 1.71 11.13
C TRP A 88 15.09 3.10 10.60
N ASN A 89 14.79 4.17 11.33
CA ASN A 89 15.19 5.54 10.97
C ASN A 89 16.71 5.70 10.95
N GLU A 90 17.43 5.14 11.92
CA GLU A 90 18.89 5.13 11.93
C GLU A 90 19.44 4.35 10.72
N ALA A 91 18.93 3.16 10.46
CA ALA A 91 19.36 2.32 9.34
C ALA A 91 19.04 2.93 7.96
N THR A 92 18.05 3.81 7.90
CA THR A 92 17.63 4.52 6.68
C THR A 92 18.10 5.98 6.64
N SER A 93 18.93 6.40 7.60
CA SER A 93 19.42 7.78 7.65
C SER A 93 20.23 8.11 6.39
N PRO A 94 20.25 9.38 5.95
CA PRO A 94 21.07 9.78 4.81
C PRO A 94 22.55 9.44 4.96
N GLU A 95 23.07 9.45 6.19
CA GLU A 95 24.46 9.05 6.50
C GLU A 95 24.66 7.52 6.43
N ALA A 96 23.68 6.73 6.89
CA ALA A 96 23.72 5.26 6.85
C ALA A 96 23.44 4.70 5.43
N MET A 97 22.66 5.43 4.63
CA MET A 97 22.29 5.10 3.26
C MET A 97 23.17 5.83 2.23
N ASP A 98 24.27 5.19 1.84
CA ASP A 98 25.02 5.63 0.67
C ASP A 98 24.20 5.52 -0.65
N GLY A 99 24.68 6.18 -1.70
CA GLY A 99 24.01 6.19 -3.00
C GLY A 99 23.89 4.83 -3.68
N ALA A 100 24.77 3.86 -3.36
CA ALA A 100 24.72 2.51 -3.91
C ALA A 100 23.65 1.64 -3.23
N ARG A 101 23.41 1.84 -1.93
CA ARG A 101 22.29 1.22 -1.19
C ARG A 101 20.94 1.77 -1.60
N ARG A 102 20.81 3.09 -1.80
CA ARG A 102 19.55 3.71 -2.29
C ARG A 102 19.09 3.11 -3.62
N ARG A 103 20.02 2.92 -4.56
CA ARG A 103 19.74 2.30 -5.87
C ARG A 103 19.29 0.84 -5.77
N ARG A 104 19.68 0.12 -4.71
CA ARG A 104 19.38 -1.31 -4.53
C ARG A 104 18.01 -1.57 -3.89
N ILE A 105 17.45 -0.57 -3.19
CA ILE A 105 16.14 -0.66 -2.54
C ILE A 105 15.01 -0.15 -3.46
N GLY A 106 15.33 0.76 -4.38
CA GLY A 106 14.36 1.33 -5.33
C GLY A 106 14.31 0.69 -6.73
N ALA A 107 15.03 -0.43 -6.95
CA ALA A 107 15.01 -1.22 -8.19
C ALA A 107 14.25 -2.53 -7.95
#